data_AF-A0A956YVR5-F1
#
_entry.id   AF-A0A956YVR5-F1
#
_cell.length_a   1.000
_cell.length_b   1.000
_cell.length_c   1.000
_cell.angle_alpha   90.00
_cell.angle_beta   90.00
_cell.angle_gamma   90.00
#
_symmetry.space_group_name_H-M   'P 1'
#
loop_
_entity.id
_entity.type
_entity.pdbx_description
1 polymer ?
#
loop_
_entity_poly.entity_id
_entity_poly.type
_entity_poly.pdbx_seq_one_letter_code
_entity_poly.pdbx_strand_id
1 'polypeptide(L)'
;MGKDEQLRLEHSTLIEQYKSTRAEITSLLDASRQTLNLSLTAISIFLSVSIFAESRLPIAFLILPFFLYGLALVQLRHILLIRRASAYISEVIAPRLRELLQEASPADPIRVEHILNWEETWQSPMPRQLGLLSLPILGSNYGLPLLAALLSLAAYLFSVPEISMLGWILIAINFVALLYTVVIGFLVEFKRFGQEFESWRK
;
A
#
# COMPACT_ATOMS: atom_id res chain seq x y z
N MET A 1 -7.01 43.05 14.14
CA MET A 1 -7.59 41.79 13.64
C MET A 1 -8.61 41.32 14.66
N GLY A 2 -9.86 41.15 14.23
CA GLY A 2 -10.91 40.60 15.10
C GLY A 2 -10.75 39.09 15.24
N LYS A 3 -11.16 38.53 16.38
CA LYS A 3 -11.14 37.08 16.66
C LYS A 3 -11.83 36.27 15.55
N ASP A 4 -12.91 36.80 14.98
CA ASP A 4 -13.68 36.18 13.89
C ASP A 4 -12.91 36.13 12.55
N GLU A 5 -12.05 37.11 12.29
CA GLU A 5 -11.23 37.17 11.08
C GLU A 5 -10.10 36.13 11.14
N GLN A 6 -9.52 35.94 12.33
CA GLN A 6 -8.51 34.93 12.60
C GLN A 6 -9.08 33.50 12.49
N LEU A 7 -10.27 33.25 13.04
CA LEU A 7 -10.96 31.95 12.94
C LEU A 7 -11.34 31.62 11.49
N ARG A 8 -11.77 32.61 10.70
CA ARG A 8 -12.06 32.43 9.27
C ARG A 8 -10.82 32.10 8.45
N LEU A 9 -9.70 32.78 8.72
CA LEU A 9 -8.42 32.48 8.08
C LEU A 9 -7.96 31.06 8.42
N GLU A 10 -7.94 30.69 9.70
CA GLU A 10 -7.54 29.35 10.16
C GLU A 10 -8.39 28.24 9.53
N HIS A 11 -9.72 28.41 9.53
CA HIS A 11 -10.64 27.47 8.89
C HIS A 11 -10.39 27.36 7.37
N SER A 12 -10.17 28.47 6.67
CA SER A 12 -9.88 28.46 5.23
C SER A 12 -8.60 27.70 4.92
N THR A 13 -7.55 27.90 5.71
CA THR A 13 -6.26 27.22 5.56
C THR A 13 -6.39 25.73 5.82
N LEU A 14 -7.11 25.33 6.88
CA LEU A 14 -7.30 23.91 7.21
C LEU A 14 -8.14 23.16 6.16
N ILE A 15 -9.16 23.80 5.57
CA ILE A 15 -9.90 23.23 4.45
C ILE A 15 -9.01 23.06 3.21
N GLU A 16 -8.14 24.02 2.93
CA GLU A 16 -7.21 23.94 1.81
C GLU A 16 -6.20 22.80 2.02
N GLN A 17 -5.66 22.67 3.23
CA GLN A 17 -4.80 21.54 3.61
C GLN A 17 -5.54 20.21 3.49
N TYR A 18 -6.78 20.10 3.98
CA TYR A 18 -7.61 18.91 3.84
C TYR A 18 -7.76 18.49 2.36
N LYS A 19 -8.12 19.45 1.50
CA LYS A 19 -8.30 19.19 0.06
C LYS A 19 -7.00 18.76 -0.60
N SER A 20 -5.89 19.41 -0.26
CA SER A 20 -4.57 19.09 -0.78
C SER A 20 -4.13 17.68 -0.38
N THR A 21 -4.22 17.33 0.90
CA THR A 21 -3.86 15.99 1.39
C THR A 21 -4.78 14.91 0.83
N ARG A 22 -6.06 15.20 0.65
CA ARG A 22 -7.00 14.28 -0.03
C ARG A 22 -6.61 14.06 -1.49
N ALA A 23 -6.23 15.12 -2.22
CA ALA A 23 -5.77 15.02 -3.60
C ALA A 23 -4.48 14.16 -3.71
N GLU A 24 -3.57 14.30 -2.75
CA GLU A 24 -2.37 13.47 -2.64
C GLU A 24 -2.72 11.98 -2.45
N ILE A 25 -3.63 11.66 -1.53
CA ILE A 25 -4.11 10.29 -1.31
C ILE A 25 -4.71 9.71 -2.60
N THR A 26 -5.55 10.48 -3.31
CA THR A 26 -6.15 10.01 -4.57
C THR A 26 -5.09 9.77 -5.66
N SER A 27 -4.08 10.64 -5.75
CA SER A 27 -2.98 10.46 -6.71
C SER A 27 -2.15 9.21 -6.39
N LEU A 28 -1.88 8.94 -5.11
CA LEU A 28 -1.18 7.73 -4.68
C LEU A 28 -1.98 6.45 -4.96
N LEU A 29 -3.31 6.49 -4.82
CA LEU A 29 -4.18 5.38 -5.17
C LEU A 29 -4.17 5.09 -6.67
N ASP A 30 -4.20 6.12 -7.51
CA ASP A 30 -4.11 5.96 -8.97
C ASP A 30 -2.74 5.44 -9.41
N ALA A 31 -1.65 5.91 -8.80
CA ALA A 31 -0.32 5.36 -9.02
C ALA A 31 -0.22 3.87 -8.60
N SER A 32 -0.88 3.49 -7.50
CA SER A 32 -0.97 2.10 -7.06
C SER A 32 -1.72 1.21 -8.07
N ARG A 33 -2.82 1.71 -8.64
CA ARG A 33 -3.57 1.03 -9.72
C ARG A 33 -2.73 0.85 -10.98
N GLN A 34 -1.98 1.87 -11.39
CA GLN A 34 -1.06 1.76 -12.52
C GLN A 34 0.03 0.70 -12.26
N THR A 35 0.58 0.67 -11.05
CA THR A 35 1.58 -0.33 -10.65
C THR A 35 1.01 -1.76 -10.71
N LEU A 36 -0.25 -1.94 -10.31
CA LEU A 36 -0.96 -3.20 -10.46
C LEU A 36 -1.11 -3.59 -11.93
N ASN A 37 -1.58 -2.68 -12.78
CA ASN A 37 -1.73 -2.94 -14.20
C ASN A 37 -0.38 -3.28 -14.86
N LEU A 38 0.71 -2.64 -14.45
CA LEU A 38 2.06 -3.00 -14.88
C LEU A 38 2.46 -4.40 -14.41
N SER A 39 2.16 -4.76 -13.16
CA SER A 39 2.43 -6.12 -12.66
C SER A 39 1.66 -7.18 -13.44
N LEU A 40 0.37 -6.98 -13.71
CA LEU A 40 -0.46 -7.90 -14.49
C LEU A 40 0.00 -7.97 -15.95
N THR A 41 0.37 -6.84 -16.55
CA THR A 41 0.93 -6.79 -17.90
C THR A 41 2.25 -7.54 -17.98
N ALA A 42 3.16 -7.32 -17.03
CA ALA A 42 4.44 -8.03 -16.98
C ALA A 42 4.23 -9.54 -16.82
N ILE A 43 3.33 -9.97 -15.94
CA ILE A 43 2.96 -11.38 -15.77
C ILE A 43 2.38 -11.95 -17.07
N SER A 44 1.50 -11.20 -17.74
CA SER A 44 0.81 -11.64 -18.96
C SER A 44 1.75 -11.76 -20.15
N ILE A 45 2.64 -10.78 -20.36
CA ILE A 45 3.69 -10.82 -21.37
C ILE A 45 4.60 -12.01 -21.09
N PHE A 46 5.01 -12.19 -19.85
CA PHE A 46 5.94 -13.26 -19.48
C PHE A 46 5.32 -14.65 -19.65
N LEU A 47 4.06 -14.85 -19.26
CA LEU A 47 3.31 -16.08 -19.51
C LEU A 47 3.16 -16.34 -21.01
N SER A 48 2.80 -15.31 -21.79
CA SER A 48 2.62 -15.42 -23.24
C SER A 48 3.93 -15.79 -23.94
N VAL A 49 5.04 -15.15 -23.57
CA VAL A 49 6.38 -15.46 -24.08
C VAL A 49 6.81 -16.85 -23.64
N SER A 50 6.49 -17.28 -22.42
CA SER A 50 6.85 -18.62 -21.92
C SER A 50 6.08 -19.75 -22.60
N ILE A 51 4.82 -19.51 -22.98
CA ILE A 51 3.99 -20.46 -23.74
C ILE A 51 4.46 -20.53 -25.20
N PHE A 52 4.83 -19.40 -25.80
CA PHE A 52 5.29 -19.36 -27.19
C PHE A 52 6.75 -19.76 -27.39
N ALA A 53 7.62 -19.48 -26.42
CA ALA A 53 9.01 -19.91 -26.42
C ALA A 53 9.10 -21.22 -25.65
N GLU A 54 8.86 -22.34 -26.32
CA GLU A 54 8.99 -23.72 -25.80
C GLU A 54 10.28 -23.94 -24.99
N SER A 55 10.31 -23.58 -23.71
CA SER A 55 11.40 -23.89 -22.76
C SER A 55 12.82 -23.40 -23.10
N ARG A 56 13.00 -22.45 -24.03
CA ARG A 56 14.36 -22.02 -24.46
C ARG A 56 15.08 -21.05 -23.52
N LEU A 57 14.37 -20.36 -22.62
CA LEU A 57 14.94 -19.34 -21.72
C LEU A 57 14.49 -19.51 -20.26
N PRO A 58 14.77 -20.65 -19.62
CA PRO A 58 14.36 -20.89 -18.23
C PRO A 58 14.96 -19.85 -17.27
N ILE A 59 16.16 -19.33 -17.54
CA ILE A 59 16.81 -18.30 -16.72
C ILE A 59 15.95 -17.03 -16.57
N ALA A 60 15.09 -16.71 -17.54
CA ALA A 60 14.21 -15.55 -17.44
C ALA A 60 13.25 -15.63 -16.23
N PHE A 61 12.85 -16.85 -15.83
CA PHE A 61 12.01 -17.09 -14.64
C PHE A 61 12.73 -16.81 -13.32
N LEU A 62 14.07 -16.74 -13.34
CA LEU A 62 14.86 -16.31 -12.18
C LEU A 62 15.11 -14.80 -12.16
N ILE A 63 14.94 -14.12 -13.29
CA ILE A 63 15.14 -12.67 -13.42
C ILE A 63 13.84 -11.92 -13.14
N LEU A 64 12.70 -12.41 -13.66
CA LEU A 64 11.39 -11.78 -13.47
C LEU A 64 11.02 -11.47 -12.01
N PRO A 65 11.28 -12.37 -11.03
CA PRO A 65 10.97 -12.09 -9.63
C PRO A 65 11.61 -10.79 -9.11
N PHE A 66 12.81 -10.42 -9.55
CA PHE A 66 13.46 -9.17 -9.12
C PHE A 66 12.66 -7.93 -9.53
N PHE A 67 12.13 -7.93 -10.76
CA PHE A 67 11.23 -6.87 -11.22
C PHE A 67 9.97 -6.82 -10.36
N LEU A 68 9.38 -7.97 -10.05
CA LEU A 68 8.19 -8.08 -9.22
C LEU A 68 8.43 -7.66 -7.76
N TYR A 69 9.60 -7.96 -7.18
CA TYR A 69 10.00 -7.45 -5.87
C TYR A 69 10.12 -5.93 -5.87
N GLY A 70 10.69 -5.34 -6.93
CA GLY A 70 10.70 -3.89 -7.12
C GLY A 70 9.30 -3.28 -7.11
N LEU A 71 8.36 -3.87 -7.85
CA LEU A 71 6.95 -3.43 -7.84
C LEU A 71 6.30 -3.57 -6.47
N ALA A 72 6.57 -4.66 -5.75
CA ALA A 72 6.06 -4.87 -4.39
C ALA A 72 6.56 -3.77 -3.43
N LEU A 73 7.84 -3.40 -3.50
CA LEU A 73 8.40 -2.32 -2.68
C LEU A 73 7.82 -0.95 -3.02
N VAL A 74 7.57 -0.66 -4.31
CA VAL A 74 6.89 0.58 -4.74
C VAL A 74 5.47 0.63 -4.19
N GLN A 75 4.72 -0.48 -4.27
CA GLN A 75 3.37 -0.57 -3.70
C GLN A 75 3.39 -0.38 -2.19
N LEU A 76 4.39 -0.95 -1.50
CA LEU A 76 4.57 -0.79 -0.06
C LEU A 76 4.87 0.67 0.33
N ARG A 77 5.65 1.39 -0.48
CA ARG A 77 5.90 2.82 -0.30
C ARG A 77 4.61 3.64 -0.46
N HIS A 78 3.78 3.36 -1.47
CA HIS A 78 2.50 4.06 -1.63
C HIS A 78 1.58 3.84 -0.42
N ILE A 79 1.52 2.61 0.12
CA ILE A 79 0.77 2.32 1.35
C ILE A 79 1.23 3.20 2.50
N LEU A 80 2.54 3.29 2.72
CA LEU A 80 3.11 4.10 3.80
C LEU A 80 2.73 5.58 3.67
N LEU A 81 2.82 6.12 2.45
CA LEU A 81 2.47 7.52 2.18
C LEU A 81 0.98 7.77 2.39
N ILE A 82 0.10 6.89 1.88
CA ILE A 82 -1.35 6.99 2.09
C ILE A 82 -1.66 6.94 3.59
N ARG A 83 -1.10 5.97 4.33
CA ARG A 83 -1.32 5.85 5.78
C ARG A 83 -0.89 7.10 6.54
N ARG A 84 0.26 7.68 6.18
CA ARG A 84 0.78 8.90 6.81
C ARG A 84 -0.09 10.11 6.50
N ALA A 85 -0.50 10.27 5.25
CA ALA A 85 -1.41 11.33 4.83
C ALA A 85 -2.76 11.18 5.55
N SER A 86 -3.35 9.98 5.58
CA SER A 86 -4.59 9.73 6.32
C SER A 86 -4.45 10.00 7.82
N ALA A 87 -3.34 9.61 8.44
CA ALA A 87 -3.07 9.91 9.86
C ALA A 87 -3.00 11.42 10.12
N TYR A 88 -2.33 12.17 9.23
CA TYR A 88 -2.24 13.62 9.34
C TYR A 88 -3.62 14.27 9.28
N ILE A 89 -4.50 13.81 8.39
CA ILE A 89 -5.85 14.36 8.34
C ILE A 89 -6.61 14.05 9.64
N SER A 90 -6.56 12.82 10.18
CA SER A 90 -7.38 12.47 11.35
C SER A 90 -6.86 13.00 12.67
N GLU A 91 -5.53 13.08 12.83
CA GLU A 91 -4.91 13.47 14.10
C GLU A 91 -4.73 14.99 14.19
N VAL A 92 -4.59 15.68 13.06
CA VAL A 92 -4.28 17.12 13.03
C VAL A 92 -5.42 17.94 12.43
N ILE A 93 -5.88 17.59 11.23
CA ILE A 93 -6.83 18.44 10.49
C ILE A 93 -8.26 18.27 11.02
N ALA A 94 -8.76 17.04 11.09
CA ALA A 94 -10.15 16.74 11.43
C ALA A 94 -10.54 17.20 12.85
N PRO A 95 -9.72 17.02 13.91
CA PRO A 95 -10.06 17.48 15.25
C PRO A 95 -10.14 19.01 15.29
N ARG A 96 -9.16 19.70 14.69
CA ARG A 96 -9.12 21.16 14.66
C ARG A 96 -10.25 21.77 13.85
N LEU A 97 -10.62 21.13 12.74
CA LEU A 97 -11.78 21.56 11.94
C LEU A 97 -13.08 21.37 12.71
N ARG A 98 -13.23 20.27 13.47
CA ARG A 98 -14.39 20.02 14.34
C ARG A 98 -14.49 21.08 15.45
N GLU A 99 -13.37 21.43 16.10
CA GLU A 99 -13.32 22.52 17.09
C GLU A 99 -13.78 23.87 16.51
N LEU A 100 -13.21 24.28 15.37
CA LEU A 100 -13.56 25.54 14.72
C LEU A 100 -15.03 25.59 14.27
N LEU A 101 -15.57 24.46 13.80
CA LEU A 101 -16.97 24.37 13.36
C LEU A 101 -17.95 24.36 14.54
N GLN A 102 -17.59 23.75 15.67
CA GLN A 102 -18.36 23.83 16.92
C GLN A 102 -18.37 25.26 17.49
N GLU A 103 -17.24 25.97 17.43
CA GLU A 103 -17.16 27.38 17.85
C GLU A 103 -17.95 28.31 16.92
N ALA A 104 -17.97 28.05 15.61
CA ALA A 104 -18.63 28.90 14.63
C ALA A 104 -20.14 28.63 14.45
N SER A 105 -20.61 27.41 14.70
CA SER A 105 -22.02 27.02 14.52
C SER A 105 -22.45 25.93 15.50
N PRO A 106 -22.78 26.28 16.76
CA PRO A 106 -23.16 25.32 17.80
C PRO A 106 -24.50 24.59 17.53
N ALA A 107 -25.25 24.99 16.51
CA ALA A 107 -26.60 24.53 16.24
C ALA A 107 -26.71 23.24 15.40
N ASP A 108 -25.63 22.77 14.74
CA ASP A 108 -25.75 21.64 13.80
C ASP A 108 -24.47 20.77 13.67
N PRO A 109 -24.06 20.07 14.74
CA PRO A 109 -22.81 19.28 14.77
C PRO A 109 -22.82 18.04 13.86
N ILE A 110 -24.01 17.48 13.56
CA ILE A 110 -24.17 16.17 12.90
C ILE A 110 -23.80 16.20 11.41
N ARG A 111 -23.98 17.33 10.72
CA ARG A 111 -23.65 17.46 9.28
C ARG A 111 -22.14 17.54 8.99
N VAL A 112 -21.35 18.01 9.96
CA VAL A 112 -19.91 18.19 9.81
C VAL A 112 -19.15 16.88 10.00
N GLU A 113 -19.61 16.05 10.93
CA GLU A 113 -19.00 14.76 11.28
C GLU A 113 -18.92 13.82 10.07
N HIS A 114 -19.96 13.79 9.23
CA HIS A 114 -20.04 12.85 8.11
C HIS A 114 -19.09 13.18 6.94
N ILE A 115 -18.63 14.43 6.80
CA ILE A 115 -17.73 14.86 5.71
C ILE A 115 -16.27 14.47 6.03
N LEU A 116 -15.92 14.35 7.31
CA LEU A 116 -14.56 14.08 7.80
C LEU A 116 -14.31 12.61 8.16
N ASN A 117 -15.26 11.70 7.94
CA ASN A 117 -15.08 10.28 8.31
C ASN A 117 -14.53 9.41 7.17
N TRP A 118 -14.28 9.98 5.98
CA TRP A 118 -13.66 9.27 4.84
C TRP A 118 -12.33 8.59 5.22
N GLU A 119 -11.60 9.23 6.13
CA GLU A 119 -10.21 8.98 6.51
C GLU A 119 -10.05 7.78 7.46
N GLU A 120 -11.07 7.49 8.28
CA GLU A 120 -11.09 6.32 9.19
C GLU A 120 -11.03 4.99 8.42
N THR A 121 -11.60 4.97 7.20
CA THR A 121 -11.60 3.78 6.31
C THR A 121 -10.20 3.32 5.93
N TRP A 122 -9.22 4.23 5.92
CA TRP A 122 -7.86 3.98 5.43
C TRP A 122 -6.83 3.81 6.56
N GLN A 123 -7.28 3.94 7.81
CA GLN A 123 -6.43 3.86 8.99
C GLN A 123 -6.50 2.50 9.68
N SER A 124 -7.66 1.85 9.66
CA SER A 124 -7.85 0.56 10.29
C SER A 124 -7.49 -0.62 9.37
N PRO A 125 -6.92 -1.71 9.90
CA PRO A 125 -6.91 -3.00 9.20
C PRO A 125 -8.35 -3.41 8.90
N MET A 126 -8.68 -3.47 7.61
CA MET A 126 -10.01 -3.88 7.13
C MET A 126 -10.49 -5.13 7.89
N PRO A 127 -11.75 -5.20 8.35
CA PRO A 127 -12.23 -6.35 9.11
C PRO A 127 -12.00 -7.62 8.29
N ARG A 128 -11.22 -8.55 8.86
CA ARG A 128 -10.95 -9.89 8.32
C ARG A 128 -12.27 -10.64 8.14
N GLN A 129 -12.98 -10.45 7.03
CA GLN A 129 -14.01 -11.38 6.58
C GLN A 129 -13.39 -12.31 5.53
N LEU A 130 -13.34 -13.59 5.90
CA LEU A 130 -12.80 -14.73 5.16
C LEU A 130 -13.30 -14.78 3.69
N GLY A 131 -12.56 -15.32 2.72
CA GLY A 131 -11.41 -16.21 2.85
C GLY A 131 -10.79 -16.61 1.51
N LEU A 132 -9.70 -17.37 1.64
CA LEU A 132 -8.83 -18.03 0.66
C LEU A 132 -7.66 -17.25 0.03
N LEU A 133 -7.54 -15.93 0.24
CA LEU A 133 -6.33 -15.15 -0.12
C LEU A 133 -5.74 -14.43 1.08
N SER A 134 -5.70 -15.11 2.22
CA SER A 134 -5.07 -14.68 3.48
C SER A 134 -3.54 -14.60 3.39
N LEU A 135 -3.03 -13.73 2.52
CA LEU A 135 -1.76 -13.04 2.72
C LEU A 135 -2.09 -11.67 3.34
N PRO A 136 -1.26 -11.17 4.26
CA PRO A 136 -1.58 -10.03 5.12
C PRO A 136 -1.54 -8.71 4.33
N ILE A 137 -2.60 -8.36 3.61
CA ILE A 137 -2.53 -7.27 2.65
C ILE A 137 -3.79 -6.41 2.67
N LEU A 138 -3.76 -5.45 3.58
CA LEU A 138 -4.54 -4.21 3.56
C LEU A 138 -4.45 -3.52 2.18
N GLY A 139 -5.54 -3.53 1.39
CA GLY A 139 -5.92 -2.51 0.39
C GLY A 139 -4.97 -2.19 -0.79
N SER A 140 -3.79 -2.79 -0.85
CA SER A 140 -2.76 -2.51 -1.84
C SER A 140 -2.11 -3.81 -2.23
N ASN A 141 -2.28 -4.17 -3.50
CA ASN A 141 -2.01 -5.49 -4.06
C ASN A 141 -0.52 -5.92 -4.09
N TYR A 142 0.30 -5.58 -3.09
CA TYR A 142 1.73 -5.93 -3.00
C TYR A 142 1.98 -7.45 -2.94
N GLY A 143 0.96 -8.23 -2.59
CA GLY A 143 1.04 -9.69 -2.61
C GLY A 143 0.88 -10.27 -4.00
N LEU A 144 0.26 -9.56 -4.94
CA LEU A 144 0.15 -10.05 -6.31
C LEU A 144 1.53 -10.15 -6.96
N PRO A 145 2.40 -9.12 -6.91
CA PRO A 145 3.78 -9.27 -7.37
C PRO A 145 4.54 -10.37 -6.62
N LEU A 146 4.35 -10.53 -5.31
CA LEU A 146 5.03 -11.59 -4.54
C LEU A 146 4.57 -12.99 -4.93
N LEU A 147 3.26 -13.19 -5.08
CA LEU A 147 2.68 -14.45 -5.55
C LEU A 147 3.17 -14.76 -6.96
N ALA A 148 3.18 -13.77 -7.85
CA ALA A 148 3.70 -13.92 -9.20
C ALA A 148 5.19 -14.26 -9.22
N ALA A 149 5.99 -13.69 -8.31
CA ALA A 149 7.39 -14.01 -8.15
C ALA A 149 7.57 -15.48 -7.70
N LEU A 150 6.75 -15.94 -6.76
CA LEU A 150 6.76 -17.34 -6.31
C LEU A 150 6.35 -18.30 -7.44
N LEU A 151 5.31 -17.97 -8.20
CA LEU A 151 4.87 -18.77 -9.35
C LEU A 151 5.95 -18.81 -10.44
N SER A 152 6.66 -17.72 -10.66
CA SER A 152 7.79 -17.65 -11.60
C SER A 152 8.95 -18.55 -11.16
N LEU A 153 9.32 -18.51 -9.87
CA LEU A 153 10.32 -19.41 -9.30
C LEU A 153 9.90 -20.89 -9.39
N ALA A 154 8.63 -21.19 -9.12
CA ALA A 154 8.11 -22.55 -9.26
C ALA A 154 8.18 -23.02 -10.72
N ALA A 155 7.81 -22.17 -11.68
CA ALA A 155 7.91 -22.48 -13.10
C ALA A 155 9.37 -22.74 -13.54
N TYR A 156 10.36 -22.04 -12.97
CA TYR A 156 11.77 -22.37 -13.20
C TYR A 156 12.10 -23.80 -12.76
N LEU A 157 11.71 -24.19 -11.55
CA LEU A 157 12.01 -25.51 -11.00
C LEU A 157 11.37 -26.65 -11.80
N PHE A 158 10.20 -26.43 -12.40
CA PHE A 158 9.55 -27.42 -13.27
C PHE A 158 10.06 -27.42 -14.71
N SER A 159 10.68 -26.32 -15.18
CA SER A 159 11.14 -26.19 -16.56
C SER A 159 12.56 -26.72 -16.80
N VAL A 160 13.35 -26.93 -15.74
CA VAL A 160 14.74 -27.38 -15.86
C VAL A 160 14.96 -28.71 -15.11
N PRO A 161 15.40 -29.78 -15.79
CA PRO A 161 15.63 -31.08 -15.15
C PRO A 161 16.89 -31.09 -14.26
N GLU A 162 17.94 -30.33 -14.63
CA GLU A 162 19.18 -30.21 -13.86
C GLU A 162 19.55 -28.74 -13.65
N ILE A 163 19.59 -28.31 -12.38
CA ILE A 163 19.89 -26.92 -12.02
C ILE A 163 21.41 -26.72 -12.00
N SER A 164 21.89 -25.82 -12.86
CA SER A 164 23.30 -25.43 -12.89
C SER A 164 23.72 -24.66 -11.62
N MET A 165 25.02 -24.57 -11.35
CA MET A 165 25.55 -23.80 -10.21
C MET A 165 25.06 -22.33 -10.23
N LEU A 166 24.98 -21.72 -11.42
CA LEU A 166 24.45 -20.36 -11.60
C LEU A 166 22.95 -20.29 -11.28
N GLY A 167 22.17 -21.32 -11.63
CA GLY A 167 20.75 -21.43 -11.25
C GLY A 167 20.57 -21.47 -9.73
N TRP A 168 21.39 -22.26 -9.02
CA TRP A 168 21.38 -22.30 -7.56
C TRP A 168 21.71 -20.96 -6.90
N ILE A 169 22.74 -20.26 -7.41
CA ILE A 169 23.11 -18.92 -6.93
C ILE A 169 21.93 -17.96 -7.09
N LEU A 170 21.29 -17.94 -8.27
CA LEU A 170 20.16 -17.07 -8.54
C LEU A 170 18.93 -17.42 -7.70
N ILE A 171 18.65 -18.70 -7.43
CA ILE A 171 17.60 -19.12 -6.51
C ILE A 171 17.89 -18.60 -5.10
N ALA A 172 19.13 -18.72 -4.61
CA ALA A 172 19.51 -18.23 -3.29
C ALA A 172 19.35 -16.70 -3.18
N ILE A 173 19.77 -15.94 -4.19
CA ILE A 173 19.58 -14.49 -4.22
C ILE A 173 18.09 -14.13 -4.25
N ASN A 174 17.29 -14.84 -5.04
CA ASN A 174 15.83 -14.65 -5.06
C ASN A 174 15.19 -14.93 -3.70
N PHE A 175 15.62 -15.98 -3.01
CA PHE A 175 15.13 -16.31 -1.69
C PHE A 175 15.44 -15.19 -0.67
N VAL A 176 16.66 -14.64 -0.70
CA VAL A 176 17.04 -13.50 0.15
C VAL A 176 16.19 -12.26 -0.18
N ALA A 177 15.99 -11.95 -1.47
CA ALA A 177 15.17 -10.82 -1.90
C ALA A 177 13.69 -10.97 -1.51
N LEU A 178 13.14 -12.18 -1.62
CA LEU A 178 11.81 -12.52 -1.16
C LEU A 178 11.69 -12.30 0.34
N LEU A 179 12.61 -12.85 1.13
CA LEU A 179 12.62 -12.71 2.59
C LEU A 179 12.68 -11.24 3.01
N TYR A 180 13.57 -10.46 2.39
CA TYR A 180 13.67 -9.02 2.62
C TYR A 180 12.34 -8.32 2.35
N THR A 181 11.71 -8.59 1.20
CA THR A 181 10.45 -7.93 0.82
C THR A 181 9.30 -8.32 1.76
N VAL A 182 9.22 -9.59 2.18
CA VAL A 182 8.23 -10.07 3.14
C VAL A 182 8.44 -9.46 4.52
N VAL A 183 9.68 -9.39 5.02
CA VAL A 183 10.00 -8.80 6.31
C VAL A 183 9.64 -7.32 6.34
N ILE A 184 9.96 -6.56 5.28
CA ILE A 184 9.58 -5.15 5.21
C ILE A 184 8.06 -5.01 5.13
N GLY A 185 7.39 -5.82 4.31
CA GLY A 185 5.92 -5.85 4.25
C GLY A 185 5.30 -6.06 5.63
N PHE A 186 5.82 -7.04 6.37
CA PHE A 186 5.42 -7.31 7.74
C PHE A 186 5.70 -6.13 8.68
N LEU A 187 6.90 -5.54 8.64
CA LEU A 187 7.22 -4.39 9.48
C LEU A 187 6.30 -3.19 9.19
N VAL A 188 5.98 -2.93 7.92
CA VAL A 188 5.05 -1.86 7.53
C VAL A 188 3.63 -2.11 8.03
N GLU A 189 3.21 -3.36 8.06
CA GLU A 189 1.89 -3.76 8.56
C GLU A 189 1.79 -3.70 10.08
N PHE A 190 2.79 -4.22 10.80
CA PHE A 190 2.71 -4.42 12.25
C PHE A 190 3.36 -3.32 13.10
N LYS A 191 4.24 -2.46 12.53
CA LYS A 191 4.89 -1.40 13.32
C LYS A 191 3.90 -0.30 13.75
N ARG A 192 2.75 -0.14 13.08
CA ARG A 192 1.67 0.77 13.53
C ARG A 192 0.78 0.14 14.61
N PHE A 193 0.60 -1.19 14.57
CA PHE A 193 -0.09 -1.93 15.64
C PHE A 193 0.56 -1.73 17.02
N GLY A 194 1.89 -1.60 17.07
CA GLY A 194 2.60 -1.32 18.33
C GLY A 194 2.29 0.06 18.93
N GLN A 195 2.03 1.08 18.11
CA GLN A 195 1.69 2.43 18.57
C GLN A 195 0.23 2.55 19.00
N GLU A 196 -0.69 1.85 18.31
CA GLU A 196 -2.09 1.76 18.73
C GLU A 196 -2.23 0.93 20.02
N PHE A 197 -1.46 -0.14 20.22
CA PHE A 197 -1.57 -0.93 21.46
C PHE A 197 -1.10 -0.17 22.72
N GLU A 198 -0.19 0.79 22.58
CA GLU A 198 0.23 1.67 23.68
C GLU A 198 -0.79 2.77 24.01
N SER A 199 -1.55 3.27 23.03
CA SER A 199 -2.59 4.28 23.28
C SER A 199 -3.83 3.70 23.96
N TRP A 200 -4.09 2.39 23.81
CA TRP A 200 -5.15 1.67 24.53
C TRP A 200 -4.75 1.22 25.95
N ARG A 201 -3.46 1.32 26.30
CA ARG A 201 -2.93 0.96 27.62
C ARG A 201 -2.83 2.15 28.59
N LYS A 202 -3.14 3.36 28.13
CA LYS A 202 -3.26 4.58 28.94
C LYS A 202 -4.73 4.94 29.12
#